data_AF-A0A4Y6KTH0-F1
#
_entry.id   AF-A0A4Y6KTH0-F1
#
_cell.length_a   1.000
_cell.length_b   1.000
_cell.length_c   1.000
_cell.angle_alpha   90.00
_cell.angle_beta   90.00
_cell.angle_gamma   90.00
#
_symmetry.space_group_name_H-M   'P 1'
#
loop_
_entity.id
_entity.type
_entity.pdbx_description
1 polymer ?
#
loop_
_entity_poly.entity_id
_entity_poly.type
_entity_poly.pdbx_seq_one_letter_code
_entity_poly.pdbx_strand_id
1 'polypeptide(L)' 'MDVSSIAAAASANAMAQVQQQTSVAVLKKALDIQEQSALQLLEALPPPVSAPVGTMGGVIDTYA' A
#
# COMPACT_ATOMS: atom_id res chain seq x y z
N MET A 1 8.16 -43.32 -22.79
CA MET A 1 8.89 -42.03 -22.74
C MET A 1 7.95 -40.83 -22.57
N ASP A 2 6.63 -41.01 -22.66
CA ASP A 2 5.62 -39.94 -22.47
C ASP A 2 5.20 -39.65 -21.03
N VAL A 3 5.27 -40.62 -20.12
CA VAL A 3 4.85 -40.40 -18.72
C VAL A 3 5.78 -39.42 -18.00
N SER A 4 7.07 -39.44 -18.35
CA SER A 4 8.06 -38.48 -17.83
C SER A 4 7.89 -37.09 -18.42
N SER A 5 7.45 -36.95 -19.68
CA SER A 5 7.18 -35.64 -20.28
C SER A 5 5.89 -35.02 -19.73
N ILE A 6 4.85 -35.83 -19.47
CA ILE A 6 3.65 -35.39 -18.74
C ILE A 6 4.00 -34.94 -17.32
N ALA A 7 4.82 -35.72 -16.58
CA ALA A 7 5.22 -35.36 -15.22
C ALA A 7 6.06 -34.06 -15.19
N ALA A 8 6.95 -33.87 -16.17
CA ALA A 8 7.70 -32.64 -16.34
C ALA A 8 6.78 -31.44 -16.66
N ALA A 9 5.79 -31.62 -17.54
CA ALA A 9 4.81 -30.59 -17.88
C ALA A 9 3.91 -30.23 -16.68
N ALA A 10 3.46 -31.21 -15.91
CA ALA A 10 2.69 -30.98 -14.68
C ALA A 10 3.51 -30.19 -13.64
N SER A 11 4.79 -30.53 -13.49
CA SER A 11 5.71 -29.83 -12.59
C SER A 11 5.94 -28.38 -13.05
N ALA A 12 6.12 -28.15 -14.35
CA ALA A 12 6.25 -26.81 -14.91
C ALA A 12 4.99 -25.96 -14.69
N ASN A 13 3.80 -26.54 -14.85
CA ASN A 13 2.53 -25.85 -14.57
C ASN A 13 2.34 -25.53 -13.08
N ALA A 14 2.76 -26.41 -12.19
CA ALA A 14 2.72 -26.15 -10.74
C ALA A 14 3.64 -24.97 -10.36
N MET A 15 4.85 -24.92 -10.91
CA MET A 15 5.78 -23.80 -10.70
C MET A 15 5.20 -22.49 -11.25
N ALA A 16 4.58 -22.51 -12.43
CA ALA A 16 3.94 -21.33 -13.00
C ALA A 16 2.79 -20.81 -12.12
N GLN A 17 1.96 -21.70 -11.57
CA GLN A 17 0.88 -21.32 -10.64
C GLN A 17 1.44 -20.69 -9.36
N VAL A 18 2.47 -21.29 -8.76
CA VAL A 18 3.12 -20.74 -7.56
C VAL A 18 3.69 -19.35 -7.83
N GLN A 19 4.32 -19.15 -8.99
CA GLN A 19 4.87 -17.85 -9.36
C GLN A 19 3.78 -16.79 -9.55
N GLN A 20 2.65 -17.15 -10.17
CA GLN A 20 1.49 -16.27 -10.30
C GLN A 20 0.89 -15.91 -8.95
N GLN A 21 0.67 -16.89 -8.08
CA GLN A 21 0.15 -16.67 -6.72
C GLN A 21 1.07 -15.76 -5.90
N THR A 22 2.38 -16.01 -5.98
CA THR A 22 3.39 -15.20 -5.29
C THR A 22 3.39 -13.76 -5.81
N SER A 23 3.31 -13.55 -7.12
CA SER A 23 3.24 -12.22 -7.73
C SER A 23 2.04 -11.43 -7.21
N VAL A 24 0.87 -12.07 -7.11
CA VAL A 24 -0.34 -11.43 -6.57
C VAL A 24 -0.21 -11.17 -5.07
N ALA A 25 0.36 -12.11 -4.31
CA ALA A 25 0.57 -11.94 -2.88
C ALA A 25 1.55 -10.80 -2.56
N VAL A 26 2.63 -10.67 -3.33
CA VAL A 26 3.60 -9.57 -3.22
C VAL A 26 2.94 -8.23 -3.57
N LEU A 27 2.14 -8.19 -4.64
CA LEU A 27 1.39 -6.98 -4.99
C LEU A 27 0.44 -6.56 -3.85
N LYS A 28 -0.36 -7.49 -3.32
CA LYS A 28 -1.21 -7.21 -2.16
C LYS A 28 -0.40 -6.69 -0.97
N LYS A 29 0.71 -7.35 -0.65
CA LYS A 29 1.59 -6.92 0.45
C LYS A 29 2.15 -5.51 0.25
N ALA A 30 2.49 -5.14 -0.99
CA ALA A 30 2.95 -3.79 -1.31
C ALA A 30 1.85 -2.74 -1.11
N LEU A 31 0.61 -3.06 -1.47
CA LEU A 31 -0.55 -2.20 -1.21
C LEU A 31 -0.80 -2.06 0.30
N ASP A 32 -0.81 -3.16 1.05
CA ASP A 32 -1.00 -3.13 2.51
C ASP A 32 0.06 -2.24 3.21
N ILE A 33 1.33 -2.34 2.78
CA ILE A 33 2.42 -1.51 3.31
C ILE A 33 2.22 -0.03 2.97
N GLN A 34 1.76 0.27 1.74
CA GLN A 34 1.46 1.63 1.32
C GLN A 34 0.34 2.24 2.17
N GLU A 35 -0.73 1.48 2.43
CA GLU A 35 -1.84 1.90 3.29
C GLU A 35 -1.36 2.19 4.72
N GLN A 36 -0.57 1.30 5.30
CA GLN A 36 0.00 1.49 6.65
C GLN A 36 0.88 2.74 6.72
N SER A 37 1.73 2.96 5.71
CA SER A 37 2.59 4.14 5.64
C SER A 37 1.76 5.43 5.49
N ALA A 38 0.71 5.40 4.68
CA ALA A 38 -0.20 6.54 4.50
C ALA A 38 -0.95 6.89 5.80
N LEU A 39 -1.39 5.89 6.56
CA LEU A 39 -2.03 6.10 7.86
C LEU A 39 -1.07 6.73 8.88
N GLN A 40 0.19 6.27 8.94
CA GLN A 40 1.20 6.89 9.82
C GLN A 40 1.46 8.36 9.48
N LEU A 41 1.47 8.71 8.19
CA LEU A 41 1.57 10.11 7.76
C LEU A 41 0.35 10.94 8.18
N LEU A 42 -0.84 10.34 8.16
CA LEU A 42 -2.07 10.99 8.62
C LEU A 42 -2.05 11.22 10.13
N GLU A 43 -1.61 10.23 10.91
CA GLU A 43 -1.49 10.33 12.37
C GLU A 43 -0.37 11.29 12.81
N ALA A 44 0.67 11.44 11.99
CA ALA A 44 1.73 12.41 12.22
C ALA A 44 1.30 13.85 11.95
N LEU A 45 0.10 14.08 11.40
CA LEU A 45 -0.39 15.42 11.15
C LEU A 45 -0.63 16.15 12.49
N PRO A 46 -0.02 17.32 12.70
CA PRO A 46 -0.22 18.09 13.91
C PRO A 46 -1.72 18.42 14.11
N PRO A 47 -2.22 18.43 15.36
CA PRO A 47 -3.59 18.85 15.61
C PRO A 47 -3.80 20.28 15.08
N PRO A 48 -4.95 20.57 14.45
CA PRO A 48 -5.22 21.90 13.92
C PRO A 48 -5.18 22.91 15.07
N VAL A 49 -4.33 23.93 14.93
CA VAL A 49 -4.26 25.03 15.90
C VAL A 49 -5.63 25.71 15.94
N SER A 50 -6.26 25.73 17.11
CA SER A 50 -7.52 26.45 17.29
C SER A 50 -7.28 27.93 17.02
N ALA A 51 -7.99 28.49 16.03
CA ALA A 51 -7.95 29.92 15.77
C ALA A 51 -8.36 30.69 17.05
N PRO A 52 -7.71 31.81 17.39
CA PRO A 52 -8.06 32.55 18.59
C PRO A 52 -9.49 33.08 18.48
N VAL A 53 -10.38 32.58 19.34
CA VAL A 53 -11.72 33.14 19.52
C VAL A 53 -11.62 34.33 20.49
N GLY A 54 -11.20 35.51 19.99
CA GLY A 54 -11.03 36.68 20.87
C GLY A 54 -10.60 38.00 20.21
N THR A 55 -11.59 38.76 19.72
CA THR A 55 -11.72 40.24 19.76
C THR A 55 -10.79 41.20 19.00
N MET A 56 -10.15 40.83 17.88
CA MET A 56 -9.71 41.87 16.92
C MET A 56 -9.77 41.35 15.48
N GLY A 57 -10.45 42.12 14.62
CA GLY A 57 -10.91 41.74 13.28
C GLY A 57 -9.89 41.00 12.42
N GLY A 58 -10.36 39.92 11.81
CA GLY A 58 -9.53 39.00 11.04
C GLY A 58 -9.09 39.55 9.69
N VAL A 59 -7.79 39.37 9.42
CA VAL A 59 -7.23 38.84 8.17
C VAL A 59 -5.97 38.08 8.60
N ILE A 60 -5.92 36.77 8.40
CA ILE A 60 -4.68 35.98 8.57
C ILE A 60 -4.18 35.67 7.17
N ASP A 61 -3.03 36.24 6.82
CA ASP A 61 -2.37 36.02 5.53
C ASP A 61 -1.99 34.54 5.36
N THR A 62 -2.50 33.92 4.29
CA THR A 62 -2.36 32.47 4.02
C THR A 62 -1.39 32.24 2.87
N TYR A 63 -0.16 32.73 2.98
CA TYR A 63 0.93 32.25 2.14
C TYR A 63 2.29 32.42 2.83
N ALA A 64 3.01 31.30 2.98
CA ALA A 64 4.46 31.21 3.07
C ALA A 64 4.87 29.88 2.43
#